data_AF-A0A2G9XJL6-F1
#
_entry.id   AF-A0A2G9XJL6-F1
#
_cell.length_a   1.000
_cell.length_b   1.000
_cell.length_c   1.000
_cell.angle_alpha   90.00
_cell.angle_beta   90.00
_cell.angle_gamma   90.00
#
_symmetry.space_group_name_H-M   'P 1'
#
loop_
_entity.id
_entity.type
_entity.pdbx_description
1 polymer ?
#
loop_
_entity_poly.entity_id
_entity_poly.type
_entity_poly.pdbx_seq_one_letter_code
_entity_poly.pdbx_strand_id
1 'polypeptide(L)'
;MVGFIEEPQVGCGVRFDKVFYPFYKKDVEAGKITREEAQELFECVWIKFLETGFLHPPIWSGSGGGGLGWQTVTIGGTTNEGGDVTNDVTYLVLDSVDALKTLQPPLALRWHSGTPRELLLRATEVLGTGIGQPAIFNDHFNIPRLMKLGVPLEDVRDYAISTCMWPVIPGKNIVHRASNTGPFMTLKCLELALNQGRGMGAGEQLGPETKDPLTFSSIDEIVEATMEQFMYFMRGEFCLGNLANRLYDYEIYLQRPVLGC
;
A
#
# COMPACT_ATOMS: atom_id res chain seq x y z
N MET A 1 6.52 -5.18 23.59
CA MET A 1 7.37 -5.47 22.43
C MET A 1 6.64 -6.52 21.61
N VAL A 2 6.10 -6.14 20.46
CA VAL A 2 5.43 -7.10 19.56
C VAL A 2 6.51 -8.05 19.07
N GLY A 3 6.36 -9.34 19.36
CA GLY A 3 7.35 -10.36 19.03
C GLY A 3 7.23 -10.79 17.57
N PHE A 4 7.78 -10.00 16.65
CA PHE A 4 7.90 -10.45 15.27
C PHE A 4 8.82 -11.67 15.19
N ILE A 5 8.38 -12.69 14.44
CA ILE A 5 9.16 -13.91 14.19
C ILE A 5 10.30 -13.65 13.19
N GLU A 6 10.11 -12.65 12.32
CA GLU A 6 11.07 -12.21 11.30
C GLU A 6 11.15 -10.66 11.25
N GLU A 7 11.64 -10.07 10.16
CA GLU A 7 11.69 -8.61 9.99
C GLU A 7 10.29 -7.99 10.17
N PRO A 8 10.14 -6.92 10.98
CA PRO A 8 8.87 -6.24 11.14
C PRO A 8 8.40 -5.66 9.80
N GLN A 9 7.46 -6.35 9.17
CA GLN A 9 6.88 -5.94 7.90
C GLN A 9 5.37 -5.92 7.93
N VAL A 10 4.86 -5.11 7.02
CA VAL A 10 3.46 -5.04 6.66
C VAL A 10 3.08 -6.32 5.91
N GLY A 11 2.02 -7.00 6.36
CA GLY A 11 1.50 -8.17 5.66
C GLY A 11 1.08 -7.84 4.24
N CYS A 12 1.18 -8.81 3.34
CA CYS A 12 0.73 -8.66 1.96
C CYS A 12 -0.79 -8.61 1.92
N GLY A 13 -1.35 -7.58 1.26
CA GLY A 13 -2.78 -7.31 1.11
C GLY A 13 -3.65 -8.55 0.98
N VAL A 14 -4.16 -9.10 2.08
CA VAL A 14 -4.90 -10.36 2.01
C VAL A 14 -6.24 -10.09 1.33
N ARG A 15 -6.57 -10.88 0.28
CA ARG A 15 -7.92 -10.91 -0.30
C ARG A 15 -8.85 -11.70 0.60
N PHE A 16 -9.32 -11.04 1.65
CA PHE A 16 -9.90 -11.67 2.81
C PHE A 16 -11.22 -12.38 2.48
N ASP A 17 -12.05 -11.75 1.65
CA ASP A 17 -13.27 -12.36 1.15
C ASP A 17 -13.01 -13.59 0.27
N LYS A 18 -11.97 -13.60 -0.57
CA LYS A 18 -11.58 -14.81 -1.31
C LYS A 18 -11.07 -15.93 -0.40
N VAL A 19 -10.20 -15.60 0.55
CA VAL A 19 -9.54 -16.60 1.41
C VAL A 19 -10.54 -17.25 2.35
N PHE A 20 -11.43 -16.47 2.97
CA PHE A 20 -12.31 -16.99 4.02
C PHE A 20 -13.68 -17.46 3.52
N TYR A 21 -14.16 -17.00 2.36
CA TYR A 21 -15.49 -17.39 1.86
C TYR A 21 -15.71 -18.90 1.72
N PRO A 22 -14.76 -19.72 1.23
CA PRO A 22 -14.96 -21.18 1.16
C PRO A 22 -15.19 -21.83 2.53
N PHE A 23 -14.53 -21.33 3.58
CA PHE A 23 -14.68 -21.84 4.94
C PHE A 23 -16.01 -21.37 5.56
N TYR A 24 -16.28 -20.06 5.45
CA TYR A 24 -17.54 -19.46 5.90
C TYR A 24 -18.75 -20.18 5.30
N LYS A 25 -18.79 -20.31 3.97
CA LYS A 25 -19.89 -20.95 3.26
C LYS A 25 -20.11 -22.38 3.73
N LYS A 26 -19.03 -23.17 3.81
CA LYS A 26 -19.08 -24.57 4.24
C LYS A 26 -19.65 -24.72 5.66
N ASP A 27 -19.21 -23.88 6.59
CA ASP A 27 -19.60 -24.02 7.99
C ASP A 27 -21.01 -23.49 8.27
N VAL A 28 -21.45 -22.46 7.54
CA VAL A 28 -22.85 -21.99 7.57
C VAL A 28 -23.80 -23.03 6.96
N GLU A 29 -23.46 -23.60 5.79
CA GLU A 29 -24.26 -24.65 5.15
C GLU A 29 -24.35 -25.93 6.00
N ALA A 30 -23.29 -26.23 6.77
CA ALA A 30 -23.27 -27.34 7.72
C ALA A 30 -23.95 -27.03 9.06
N GLY A 31 -24.45 -25.79 9.26
CA GLY A 31 -25.07 -25.35 10.51
C GLY A 31 -24.12 -25.33 11.72
N LYS A 32 -22.81 -25.24 11.49
CA LYS A 32 -21.81 -25.18 12.57
C LYS A 32 -21.64 -23.80 13.17
N ILE A 33 -21.93 -22.78 12.36
CA ILE A 33 -21.83 -21.38 12.74
C ILE A 33 -22.98 -20.60 12.10
N THR A 34 -23.51 -19.61 12.81
CA THR A 34 -24.46 -18.64 12.25
C THR A 34 -23.72 -17.48 11.58
N ARG A 35 -24.47 -16.62 10.85
CA ARG A 35 -23.88 -15.40 10.30
C ARG A 35 -23.38 -14.46 11.42
N GLU A 36 -24.11 -14.41 12.53
CA GLU A 36 -23.82 -13.57 13.69
C GLU A 36 -22.55 -14.06 14.42
N GLU A 37 -22.40 -15.36 14.61
CA GLU A 37 -21.18 -15.94 15.20
C GLU A 37 -19.96 -15.72 14.28
N ALA A 38 -20.15 -15.81 12.94
CA ALA A 38 -19.09 -15.48 12.00
C ALA A 38 -18.69 -13.99 12.04
N GLN A 39 -19.66 -13.10 12.20
CA GLN A 39 -19.44 -11.67 12.39
C GLN A 39 -18.58 -11.41 13.64
N GLU A 40 -18.91 -12.03 14.77
CA GLU A 40 -18.15 -11.92 16.03
C GLU A 40 -16.70 -12.40 15.85
N LEU A 41 -16.48 -13.49 15.12
CA LEU A 41 -15.13 -13.98 14.81
C LEU A 41 -14.33 -13.00 13.95
N PHE A 42 -14.95 -12.39 12.93
CA PHE A 42 -14.28 -11.38 12.12
C PHE A 42 -13.97 -10.11 12.91
N GLU A 43 -14.86 -9.70 13.80
CA GLU A 43 -14.59 -8.61 14.75
C GLU A 43 -13.43 -8.93 15.69
N CYS A 44 -13.35 -10.16 16.20
CA CYS A 44 -12.19 -10.61 16.98
C CYS A 44 -10.90 -10.49 16.17
N VAL A 45 -10.89 -10.91 14.90
CA VAL A 45 -9.72 -10.76 14.00
C VAL A 45 -9.36 -9.29 13.81
N TRP A 46 -10.34 -8.41 13.62
CA TRP A 46 -10.12 -6.96 13.55
C TRP A 46 -9.47 -6.39 14.81
N ILE A 47 -9.89 -6.83 15.99
CA ILE A 47 -9.27 -6.44 17.26
C ILE A 47 -7.82 -6.96 17.32
N LYS A 48 -7.55 -8.18 16.86
CA LYS A 48 -6.17 -8.72 16.82
C LYS A 48 -5.24 -7.89 15.93
N PHE A 49 -5.73 -7.30 14.84
CA PHE A 49 -4.92 -6.41 14.01
C PHE A 49 -4.44 -5.17 14.78
N LEU A 50 -5.15 -4.70 15.81
CA LEU A 50 -4.70 -3.59 16.66
C LEU A 50 -3.50 -3.92 17.54
N GLU A 51 -3.25 -5.20 17.80
CA GLU A 51 -2.07 -5.64 18.54
C GLU A 51 -0.81 -5.65 17.65
N THR A 52 -0.98 -5.51 16.33
CA THR A 52 0.13 -5.40 15.40
C THR A 52 0.72 -3.99 15.43
N GLY A 53 2.05 -3.92 15.42
CA GLY A 53 2.80 -2.76 15.92
C GLY A 53 4.28 -2.92 15.67
N PHE A 54 4.96 -2.06 14.91
CA PHE A 54 6.44 -2.05 14.92
C PHE A 54 7.03 -0.72 15.36
N LEU A 55 8.22 -0.80 15.96
CA LEU A 55 8.96 0.36 16.44
C LEU A 55 9.53 1.11 15.23
N HIS A 56 9.14 2.38 15.10
CA HIS A 56 9.68 3.26 14.07
C HIS A 56 10.97 3.92 14.59
N PRO A 57 12.01 4.07 13.74
CA PRO A 57 13.15 4.89 14.10
C PRO A 57 12.69 6.35 14.31
N PRO A 58 13.32 7.13 15.20
CA PRO A 58 12.86 8.49 15.51
C PRO A 58 12.71 9.42 14.31
N ILE A 59 13.51 9.20 13.25
CA ILE A 59 13.42 9.96 11.98
C ILE A 59 12.09 9.76 11.25
N TRP A 60 11.40 8.64 11.49
CA TRP A 60 10.07 8.37 10.95
C TRP A 60 8.94 8.97 11.78
N SER A 61 9.17 9.36 13.04
CA SER A 61 8.11 9.88 13.92
C SER A 61 7.43 11.15 13.38
N GLY A 62 8.11 11.93 12.52
CA GLY A 62 7.54 13.09 11.84
C GLY A 62 6.88 12.80 10.49
N SER A 63 7.06 11.60 9.91
CA SER A 63 6.61 11.24 8.56
C SER A 63 5.65 10.06 8.50
N GLY A 64 5.68 9.16 9.50
CA GLY A 64 4.89 7.92 9.57
C GLY A 64 3.74 7.96 10.58
N GLY A 65 3.16 9.15 10.80
CA GLY A 65 2.21 9.49 11.86
C GLY A 65 1.44 8.32 12.49
N GLY A 66 1.83 7.92 13.71
CA GLY A 66 1.08 7.02 14.59
C GLY A 66 0.70 5.64 14.04
N GLY A 67 1.16 5.26 12.84
CA GLY A 67 0.78 4.00 12.20
C GLY A 67 1.37 2.82 12.95
N LEU A 68 0.50 2.03 13.58
CA LEU A 68 0.90 0.83 14.35
C LEU A 68 1.16 -0.36 13.41
N GLY A 69 0.41 -0.47 12.32
CA GLY A 69 0.69 -1.37 11.21
C GLY A 69 0.13 -0.78 9.93
N TRP A 70 0.69 -1.10 8.78
CA TRP A 70 0.07 -0.78 7.49
C TRP A 70 -0.32 -2.09 6.80
N GLN A 71 -0.96 -2.97 7.56
CA GLN A 71 -1.43 -4.27 7.06
C GLN A 71 -2.82 -4.08 6.47
N THR A 72 -2.89 -3.89 5.15
CA THR A 72 -4.15 -3.64 4.47
C THR A 72 -4.89 -4.95 4.19
N VAL A 73 -6.19 -4.96 4.44
CA VAL A 73 -7.09 -6.03 4.01
C VAL A 73 -7.77 -5.61 2.71
N THR A 74 -7.83 -6.51 1.73
CA THR A 74 -8.52 -6.28 0.47
C THR A 74 -9.80 -7.12 0.37
N ILE A 75 -10.88 -6.49 -0.09
CA ILE A 75 -12.14 -7.13 -0.46
C ILE A 75 -12.61 -6.65 -1.84
N GLY A 76 -13.58 -7.34 -2.43
CA GLY A 76 -14.15 -7.00 -3.73
C GLY A 76 -13.18 -7.23 -4.90
N GLY A 77 -13.54 -6.68 -6.07
CA GLY A 77 -12.80 -6.88 -7.32
C GLY A 77 -13.24 -8.14 -8.05
N THR A 78 -12.33 -8.69 -8.87
CA THR A 78 -12.70 -9.76 -9.80
C THR A 78 -12.25 -11.17 -9.38
N THR A 79 -12.95 -12.18 -9.89
CA THR A 79 -12.49 -13.58 -9.96
C THR A 79 -11.39 -13.74 -11.01
N ASN A 80 -10.82 -14.94 -11.11
CA ASN A 80 -9.76 -15.25 -12.09
C ASN A 80 -10.31 -15.22 -13.53
N GLU A 81 -11.60 -15.47 -13.68
CA GLU A 81 -12.37 -15.44 -14.92
C GLU A 81 -12.83 -14.01 -15.27
N GLY A 82 -12.70 -13.05 -14.34
CA GLY A 82 -13.10 -11.65 -14.53
C GLY A 82 -14.53 -11.32 -14.09
N GLY A 83 -15.24 -12.27 -13.46
CA GLY A 83 -16.52 -12.01 -12.80
C GLY A 83 -16.34 -11.23 -11.50
N ASP A 84 -17.42 -10.75 -10.91
CA ASP A 84 -17.39 -10.10 -9.59
C ASP A 84 -17.18 -11.15 -8.47
N VAL A 85 -16.40 -10.78 -7.44
CA VAL A 85 -16.06 -11.67 -6.32
C VAL A 85 -16.97 -11.52 -5.10
N THR A 86 -17.84 -10.51 -5.09
CA THR A 86 -18.62 -10.10 -3.92
C THR A 86 -19.39 -11.28 -3.35
N ASN A 87 -19.26 -11.46 -2.04
CA ASN A 87 -19.91 -12.54 -1.31
C ASN A 87 -20.23 -12.11 0.13
N ASP A 88 -20.79 -13.01 0.93
CA ASP A 88 -21.21 -12.69 2.31
C ASP A 88 -20.04 -12.22 3.19
N VAL A 89 -18.83 -12.75 2.99
CA VAL A 89 -17.64 -12.30 3.73
C VAL A 89 -17.27 -10.86 3.37
N THR A 90 -17.49 -10.43 2.11
CA THR A 90 -17.31 -9.04 1.70
C THR A 90 -18.15 -8.09 2.56
N TYR A 91 -19.40 -8.46 2.85
CA TYR A 91 -20.30 -7.67 3.70
C TYR A 91 -19.98 -7.80 5.18
N LEU A 92 -19.65 -9.00 5.67
CA LEU A 92 -19.24 -9.20 7.06
C LEU A 92 -18.01 -8.35 7.42
N VAL A 93 -17.04 -8.24 6.52
CA VAL A 93 -15.89 -7.35 6.70
C VAL A 93 -16.31 -5.88 6.84
N LEU A 94 -17.23 -5.39 5.99
CA LEU A 94 -17.75 -4.03 6.10
C LEU A 94 -18.51 -3.82 7.41
N ASP A 95 -19.31 -4.81 7.82
CA ASP A 95 -20.04 -4.79 9.08
C ASP A 95 -19.09 -4.77 10.28
N SER A 96 -17.98 -5.52 10.26
CA SER A 96 -16.98 -5.51 11.34
C SER A 96 -16.30 -4.15 11.47
N VAL A 97 -15.98 -3.50 10.34
CA VAL A 97 -15.38 -2.16 10.32
C VAL A 97 -16.36 -1.12 10.87
N ASP A 98 -17.63 -1.19 10.47
CA ASP A 98 -18.69 -0.29 10.95
C ASP A 98 -18.96 -0.46 12.45
N ALA A 99 -18.98 -1.71 12.92
CA ALA A 99 -19.23 -2.04 14.32
C ALA A 99 -18.09 -1.59 15.24
N LEU A 100 -16.84 -1.95 14.90
CA LEU A 100 -15.68 -1.72 15.77
C LEU A 100 -15.12 -0.31 15.67
N LYS A 101 -15.28 0.31 14.49
CA LYS A 101 -14.74 1.62 14.16
C LYS A 101 -13.24 1.78 14.43
N THR A 102 -12.46 0.74 14.14
CA THR A 102 -11.01 0.72 14.37
C THR A 102 -10.22 1.17 13.15
N LEU A 103 -9.10 1.87 13.38
CA LEU A 103 -8.23 2.35 12.30
C LEU A 103 -7.41 1.24 11.62
N GLN A 104 -7.33 0.08 12.24
CA GLN A 104 -6.56 -1.08 11.77
C GLN A 104 -7.47 -2.30 11.68
N PRO A 105 -7.28 -3.15 10.65
CA PRO A 105 -6.44 -2.91 9.47
C PRO A 105 -7.09 -1.85 8.55
N PRO A 106 -6.32 -1.11 7.72
CA PRO A 106 -6.90 -0.36 6.62
C PRO A 106 -7.65 -1.31 5.67
N LEU A 107 -8.85 -0.93 5.26
CA LEU A 107 -9.66 -1.69 4.31
C LEU A 107 -9.57 -1.11 2.90
N ALA A 108 -9.22 -1.96 1.94
CA ALA A 108 -9.26 -1.69 0.52
C ALA A 108 -10.43 -2.43 -0.14
N LEU A 109 -11.28 -1.69 -0.85
CA LEU A 109 -12.35 -2.23 -1.69
C LEU A 109 -11.95 -2.08 -3.16
N ARG A 110 -11.77 -3.19 -3.88
CA ARG A 110 -11.60 -3.17 -5.33
C ARG A 110 -12.95 -3.00 -6.03
N TRP A 111 -12.97 -2.12 -7.02
CA TRP A 111 -14.15 -1.76 -7.79
C TRP A 111 -13.94 -1.97 -9.29
N HIS A 112 -14.96 -2.50 -9.95
CA HIS A 112 -15.04 -2.63 -11.41
C HIS A 112 -16.50 -2.39 -11.87
N SER A 113 -16.73 -2.31 -13.19
CA SER A 113 -18.09 -2.07 -13.74
C SER A 113 -19.14 -3.13 -13.39
N GLY A 114 -18.72 -4.32 -12.98
CA GLY A 114 -19.61 -5.40 -12.56
C GLY A 114 -19.88 -5.44 -11.06
N THR A 115 -19.26 -4.55 -10.28
CA THR A 115 -19.42 -4.53 -8.82
C THR A 115 -20.87 -4.24 -8.46
N PRO A 116 -21.51 -5.05 -7.59
CA PRO A 116 -22.88 -4.87 -7.17
C PRO A 116 -23.15 -3.47 -6.61
N ARG A 117 -24.25 -2.87 -7.03
CA ARG A 117 -24.67 -1.55 -6.54
C ARG A 117 -24.85 -1.54 -5.01
N GLU A 118 -25.37 -2.63 -4.46
CA GLU A 118 -25.58 -2.77 -3.01
C GLU A 118 -24.25 -2.75 -2.23
N LEU A 119 -23.19 -3.35 -2.77
CA LEU A 119 -21.86 -3.28 -2.16
C LEU A 119 -21.34 -1.84 -2.13
N LEU A 120 -21.52 -1.09 -3.22
CA LEU A 120 -21.11 0.32 -3.28
C LEU A 120 -21.89 1.19 -2.30
N LEU A 121 -23.20 0.95 -2.16
CA LEU A 121 -24.02 1.65 -1.19
C LEU A 121 -23.56 1.33 0.24
N ARG A 122 -23.38 0.05 0.57
CA ARG A 122 -22.90 -0.36 1.90
C ARG A 122 -21.53 0.26 2.22
N ALA A 123 -20.58 0.20 1.30
CA ALA A 123 -19.27 0.82 1.47
C ALA A 123 -19.36 2.35 1.69
N THR A 124 -20.30 3.02 1.00
CA THR A 124 -20.55 4.45 1.17
C THR A 124 -21.18 4.76 2.54
N GLU A 125 -22.07 3.91 3.04
CA GLU A 125 -22.62 4.03 4.40
C GLU A 125 -21.51 3.92 5.45
N VAL A 126 -20.63 2.91 5.33
CA VAL A 126 -19.48 2.74 6.23
C VAL A 126 -18.55 3.96 6.17
N LEU A 127 -18.25 4.48 4.97
CA LEU A 127 -17.50 5.73 4.81
C LEU A 127 -18.19 6.92 5.51
N GLY A 128 -19.51 7.00 5.42
CA GLY A 128 -20.36 8.03 6.04
C GLY A 128 -20.32 8.04 7.57
N THR A 129 -19.83 6.98 8.21
CA THR A 129 -19.64 6.93 9.68
C THR A 129 -18.49 7.82 10.18
N GLY A 130 -17.62 8.28 9.27
CA GLY A 130 -16.45 9.10 9.60
C GLY A 130 -15.16 8.31 9.87
N ILE A 131 -15.17 6.98 9.75
CA ILE A 131 -13.97 6.14 9.92
C ILE A 131 -12.93 6.31 8.81
N GLY A 132 -13.33 6.83 7.65
CA GLY A 132 -12.42 7.05 6.51
C GLY A 132 -12.05 5.76 5.76
N GLN A 133 -12.82 4.68 5.91
CA GLN A 133 -12.66 3.39 5.23
C GLN A 133 -14.00 2.93 4.62
N PRO A 134 -14.01 2.10 3.57
CA PRO A 134 -12.84 1.59 2.82
C PRO A 134 -12.24 2.59 1.82
N ALA A 135 -10.96 2.42 1.50
CA ALA A 135 -10.34 3.02 0.33
C ALA A 135 -10.74 2.26 -0.95
N ILE A 136 -11.19 2.97 -1.98
CA ILE A 136 -11.75 2.36 -3.19
C ILE A 136 -10.68 2.35 -4.31
N PHE A 137 -10.43 1.16 -4.87
CA PHE A 137 -9.41 0.93 -5.90
C PHE A 137 -10.04 0.53 -7.23
N ASN A 138 -9.80 1.33 -8.27
CA ASN A 138 -10.40 1.13 -9.59
C ASN A 138 -9.63 0.09 -10.42
N ASP A 139 -10.26 -1.05 -10.69
CA ASP A 139 -9.69 -2.14 -11.50
C ASP A 139 -9.47 -1.69 -12.96
N HIS A 140 -10.25 -0.75 -13.51
CA HIS A 140 -10.05 -0.23 -14.87
C HIS A 140 -8.72 0.51 -15.04
N PHE A 141 -8.14 0.97 -13.93
CA PHE A 141 -6.82 1.59 -13.93
C PHE A 141 -5.73 0.62 -13.49
N ASN A 142 -5.96 -0.08 -12.37
CA ASN A 142 -4.93 -0.94 -11.79
C ASN A 142 -4.62 -2.16 -12.66
N ILE A 143 -5.63 -2.80 -13.27
CA ILE A 143 -5.41 -3.98 -14.10
C ILE A 143 -4.56 -3.63 -15.33
N PRO A 144 -4.94 -2.65 -16.20
CA PRO A 144 -4.11 -2.30 -17.34
C PRO A 144 -2.70 -1.81 -16.96
N ARG A 145 -2.57 -1.09 -15.83
CA ARG A 145 -1.28 -0.63 -15.32
C ARG A 145 -0.37 -1.81 -14.98
N LEU A 146 -0.85 -2.80 -14.24
CA LEU A 146 -0.06 -3.98 -13.87
C LEU A 146 0.28 -4.85 -15.08
N MET A 147 -0.66 -5.01 -16.02
CA MET A 147 -0.39 -5.71 -17.28
C MET A 147 0.70 -5.01 -18.10
N LYS A 148 0.71 -3.67 -18.15
CA LYS A 148 1.77 -2.90 -18.82
C LYS A 148 3.15 -3.10 -18.18
N LEU A 149 3.20 -3.48 -16.90
CA LEU A 149 4.44 -3.85 -16.20
C LEU A 149 4.85 -5.32 -16.46
N GLY A 150 4.12 -6.06 -17.30
CA GLY A 150 4.45 -7.43 -17.70
C GLY A 150 3.83 -8.51 -16.82
N VAL A 151 2.94 -8.17 -15.89
CA VAL A 151 2.24 -9.16 -15.06
C VAL A 151 1.16 -9.87 -15.89
N PRO A 152 1.09 -11.21 -15.89
CA PRO A 152 0.07 -11.96 -16.63
C PRO A 152 -1.36 -11.60 -16.18
N LEU A 153 -2.32 -11.61 -17.12
CA LEU A 153 -3.69 -11.21 -16.83
C LEU A 153 -4.34 -12.06 -15.72
N GLU A 154 -4.09 -13.37 -15.72
CA GLU A 154 -4.58 -14.29 -14.70
C GLU A 154 -4.15 -13.87 -13.29
N ASP A 155 -2.94 -13.32 -13.16
CA ASP A 155 -2.36 -12.89 -11.89
C ASP A 155 -2.87 -11.50 -11.52
N VAL A 156 -2.88 -10.60 -12.49
CA VAL A 156 -3.37 -9.24 -12.29
C VAL A 156 -4.81 -9.24 -11.80
N ARG A 157 -5.69 -10.13 -12.28
CA ARG A 157 -7.08 -10.20 -11.78
C ARG A 157 -7.15 -10.51 -10.28
N ASP A 158 -6.14 -11.16 -9.75
CA ASP A 158 -6.04 -11.52 -8.33
C ASP A 158 -5.21 -10.53 -7.50
N TYR A 159 -4.90 -9.35 -8.05
CA TYR A 159 -4.16 -8.35 -7.30
C TYR A 159 -4.87 -7.94 -6.01
N ALA A 160 -4.08 -7.54 -5.03
CA ALA A 160 -4.56 -6.97 -3.79
C ALA A 160 -3.85 -5.67 -3.47
N ILE A 161 -4.27 -4.98 -2.42
CA ILE A 161 -3.62 -3.75 -1.96
C ILE A 161 -2.87 -4.04 -0.67
N SER A 162 -1.56 -3.85 -0.70
CA SER A 162 -0.69 -3.87 0.48
C SER A 162 -0.35 -2.44 0.89
N THR A 163 -0.10 -2.23 2.19
CA THR A 163 0.22 -0.90 2.75
C THR A 163 -0.82 0.16 2.37
N CYS A 164 -0.42 1.43 2.30
CA CYS A 164 -1.34 2.51 2.00
C CYS A 164 -2.10 2.28 0.68
N MET A 165 -1.40 2.01 -0.44
CA MET A 165 -2.02 2.00 -1.77
C MET A 165 -1.25 1.15 -2.81
N TRP A 166 -0.46 0.15 -2.40
CA TRP A 166 0.41 -0.57 -3.33
C TRP A 166 -0.27 -1.82 -3.91
N PRO A 167 -0.47 -1.93 -5.23
CA PRO A 167 -0.99 -3.15 -5.83
C PRO A 167 0.06 -4.28 -5.82
N VAL A 168 -0.34 -5.44 -5.31
CA VAL A 168 0.52 -6.62 -5.13
C VAL A 168 -0.19 -7.85 -5.66
N ILE A 169 0.56 -8.90 -5.96
CA ILE A 169 0.05 -10.21 -6.35
C ILE A 169 0.39 -11.17 -5.20
N PRO A 170 -0.56 -11.45 -4.28
CA PRO A 170 -0.31 -12.29 -3.13
C PRO A 170 0.38 -13.61 -3.51
N GLY A 171 1.49 -13.94 -2.83
CA GLY A 171 2.26 -15.15 -3.07
C GLY A 171 3.16 -15.17 -4.32
N LYS A 172 3.19 -14.09 -5.13
CA LYS A 172 4.01 -14.05 -6.36
C LYS A 172 5.05 -12.96 -6.39
N ASN A 173 4.71 -11.75 -5.95
CA ASN A 173 5.66 -10.66 -5.89
C ASN A 173 6.17 -10.45 -4.45
N ILE A 174 7.48 -10.32 -4.32
CA ILE A 174 8.05 -9.83 -3.06
C ILE A 174 7.93 -8.32 -3.07
N VAL A 175 6.93 -7.84 -2.36
CA VAL A 175 6.82 -6.46 -1.93
C VAL A 175 7.86 -6.28 -0.83
N HIS A 176 8.57 -5.14 -0.80
CA HIS A 176 9.48 -4.80 0.31
C HIS A 176 10.82 -5.55 0.35
N ARG A 177 11.50 -5.79 -0.78
CA ARG A 177 12.94 -6.16 -0.76
C ARG A 177 13.77 -5.02 -0.18
N ALA A 178 13.86 -3.90 -0.88
CA ALA A 178 14.38 -2.65 -0.33
C ALA A 178 13.32 -1.56 -0.55
N SER A 179 12.38 -1.44 0.39
CA SER A 179 11.34 -0.41 0.31
C SER A 179 12.00 0.97 0.35
N ASN A 180 12.05 1.66 -0.79
CA ASN A 180 12.32 3.09 -0.98
C ASN A 180 13.54 3.64 -0.23
N THR A 181 14.54 4.07 -0.99
CA THR A 181 15.71 4.82 -0.49
C THR A 181 15.39 6.12 0.25
N GLY A 182 14.13 6.54 0.21
CA GLY A 182 13.53 7.53 1.10
C GLY A 182 12.29 8.14 0.46
N PRO A 183 11.57 9.02 1.16
CA PRO A 183 10.63 9.93 0.52
C PRO A 183 11.40 10.91 -0.37
N PHE A 184 10.98 11.05 -1.63
CA PHE A 184 11.54 12.01 -2.57
C PHE A 184 10.66 13.26 -2.69
N MET A 185 11.23 14.45 -2.51
CA MET A 185 10.49 15.71 -2.58
C MET A 185 10.82 16.48 -3.85
N THR A 186 9.96 16.40 -4.86
CA THR A 186 10.13 17.13 -6.13
C THR A 186 10.16 18.65 -5.93
N LEU A 187 9.41 19.19 -4.97
CA LEU A 187 9.43 20.61 -4.64
C LEU A 187 10.79 21.08 -4.10
N LYS A 188 11.55 20.18 -3.46
CA LYS A 188 12.92 20.50 -3.04
C LYS A 188 13.84 20.69 -4.23
N CYS A 189 13.61 19.96 -5.33
CA CYS A 189 14.36 20.15 -6.57
C CYS A 189 14.10 21.54 -7.17
N LEU A 190 12.84 22.00 -7.12
CA LEU A 190 12.49 23.36 -7.57
C LEU A 190 13.14 24.42 -6.68
N GLU A 191 13.09 24.26 -5.36
CA GLU A 191 13.79 25.15 -4.42
C GLU A 191 15.28 25.28 -4.78
N LEU A 192 15.96 24.14 -4.98
CA LEU A 192 17.37 24.12 -5.30
C LEU A 192 17.64 24.75 -6.67
N ALA A 193 16.81 24.50 -7.68
CA ALA A 193 16.96 25.13 -9.00
C ALA A 193 16.85 26.66 -8.93
N LEU A 194 15.94 27.18 -8.10
CA LEU A 194 15.76 28.62 -7.90
C LEU A 194 16.78 29.24 -6.94
N ASN A 195 17.67 28.43 -6.36
CA ASN A 195 18.70 28.89 -5.45
C ASN A 195 20.09 28.36 -5.85
N GLN A 196 20.30 28.14 -7.15
CA GLN A 196 21.58 27.71 -7.73
C GLN A 196 22.17 26.45 -7.06
N GLY A 197 21.31 25.50 -6.69
CA GLY A 197 21.63 24.25 -6.02
C GLY A 197 21.84 24.33 -4.50
N ARG A 198 21.57 25.49 -3.88
CA ARG A 198 21.77 25.72 -2.44
C ARG A 198 20.49 25.57 -1.64
N GLY A 199 20.56 24.91 -0.49
CA GLY A 199 19.41 24.81 0.40
C GLY A 199 19.08 26.15 1.07
N MET A 200 17.79 26.50 1.18
CA MET A 200 17.32 27.73 1.87
C MET A 200 17.68 27.81 3.37
N GLY A 201 18.12 26.70 3.98
CA GLY A 201 18.58 26.67 5.37
C GLY A 201 19.97 27.31 5.54
N ALA A 202 20.99 26.50 5.79
CA ALA A 202 22.36 26.98 6.00
C ALA A 202 23.06 27.50 4.72
N GLY A 203 22.40 27.50 3.55
CA GLY A 203 22.99 27.92 2.28
C GLY A 203 23.98 26.92 1.67
N GLU A 204 24.03 25.70 2.21
CA GLU A 204 24.90 24.62 1.74
C GLU A 204 24.56 24.20 0.31
N GLN A 205 25.58 23.85 -0.47
CA GLN A 205 25.42 23.30 -1.82
C GLN A 205 24.96 21.85 -1.72
N LEU A 206 23.67 21.61 -1.95
CA LEU A 206 23.06 20.27 -1.83
C LEU A 206 22.95 19.56 -3.18
N GLY A 207 22.72 20.31 -4.25
CA GLY A 207 22.63 19.81 -5.62
C GLY A 207 23.59 20.53 -6.56
N PRO A 208 23.57 20.21 -7.87
CA PRO A 208 24.39 20.88 -8.88
C PRO A 208 24.11 22.38 -8.93
N GLU A 209 25.12 23.17 -9.32
CA GLU A 209 24.94 24.60 -9.56
C GLU A 209 24.11 24.80 -10.83
N THR A 210 22.98 25.47 -10.69
CA THR A 210 22.06 25.81 -11.79
C THR A 210 22.22 27.29 -12.15
N LYS A 211 21.75 27.67 -13.34
CA LYS A 211 21.80 29.05 -13.85
C LYS A 211 21.16 30.04 -12.86
N ASP A 212 21.68 31.27 -12.81
CA ASP A 212 21.13 32.35 -11.98
C ASP A 212 19.63 32.55 -12.28
N PRO A 213 18.74 32.38 -11.30
CA PRO A 213 17.30 32.47 -11.50
C PRO A 213 16.83 33.84 -12.00
N LEU A 214 17.58 34.92 -11.74
CA LEU A 214 17.27 36.27 -12.23
C LEU A 214 17.49 36.41 -13.74
N THR A 215 18.15 35.43 -14.36
CA THR A 215 18.47 35.41 -15.80
C THR A 215 17.59 34.45 -16.59
N PHE A 216 16.62 33.80 -15.96
CA PHE A 216 15.64 32.96 -16.65
C PHE A 216 14.71 33.81 -17.51
N SER A 217 14.56 33.42 -18.79
CA SER A 217 13.70 34.14 -19.74
C SER A 217 12.36 33.45 -20.00
N SER A 218 12.18 32.22 -19.49
CA SER A 218 10.98 31.41 -19.70
C SER A 218 10.75 30.41 -18.56
N ILE A 219 9.54 29.86 -18.50
CA ILE A 219 9.20 28.76 -17.58
C ILE A 219 9.97 27.50 -17.93
N ASP A 220 10.26 27.27 -19.22
CA ASP A 220 10.99 26.08 -19.67
C ASP A 220 12.39 26.01 -19.05
N GLU A 221 13.08 27.14 -18.91
CA GLU A 221 14.39 27.19 -18.23
C GLU A 221 14.30 26.82 -16.74
N ILE A 222 13.19 27.18 -16.07
CA ILE A 222 12.94 26.79 -14.67
C ILE A 222 12.68 25.28 -14.58
N VAL A 223 11.90 24.74 -15.53
CA VAL A 223 11.62 23.30 -15.60
C VAL A 223 12.91 22.53 -15.87
N GLU A 224 13.74 22.98 -16.81
CA GLU A 224 15.04 22.36 -17.12
C GLU A 224 15.97 22.36 -15.90
N ALA A 225 16.12 23.50 -15.22
CA ALA A 225 16.92 23.59 -14.01
C ALA A 225 16.38 22.70 -12.87
N THR A 226 15.04 22.61 -12.73
CA THR A 226 14.41 21.71 -11.77
C THR A 226 14.65 20.24 -12.11
N MET A 227 14.60 19.90 -13.40
CA MET A 227 14.88 18.55 -13.89
C MET A 227 16.35 18.18 -13.72
N GLU A 228 17.28 19.13 -13.82
CA GLU A 228 18.70 18.91 -13.51
C GLU A 228 18.89 18.48 -12.05
N GLN A 229 18.28 19.20 -11.10
CA GLN A 229 18.27 18.83 -9.68
C GLN A 229 17.62 17.45 -9.49
N PHE A 230 16.46 17.23 -10.09
CA PHE A 230 15.73 15.96 -10.02
C PHE A 230 16.60 14.79 -10.47
N MET A 231 17.24 14.89 -11.64
CA MET A 231 18.06 13.83 -12.20
C MET A 231 19.29 13.52 -11.34
N TYR A 232 19.89 14.55 -10.74
CA TYR A 232 21.02 14.38 -9.81
C TYR A 232 20.61 13.53 -8.61
N PHE A 233 19.54 13.88 -7.90
CA PHE A 233 19.10 13.14 -6.72
C PHE A 233 18.54 11.76 -7.07
N MET A 234 17.76 11.64 -8.15
CA MET A 234 17.24 10.35 -8.60
C MET A 234 18.37 9.36 -8.91
N ARG A 235 19.47 9.82 -9.51
CA ARG A 235 20.64 8.96 -9.72
C ARG A 235 21.20 8.40 -8.41
N GLY A 236 21.26 9.24 -7.37
CA GLY A 236 21.64 8.83 -6.01
C GLY A 236 20.69 7.77 -5.44
N GLU A 237 19.39 8.03 -5.51
CA GLU A 237 18.33 7.08 -5.09
C GLU A 237 18.46 5.73 -5.79
N PHE A 238 18.67 5.70 -7.12
CA PHE A 238 18.88 4.45 -7.85
C PHE A 238 20.14 3.70 -7.41
N CYS A 239 21.26 4.41 -7.18
CA CYS A 239 22.49 3.79 -6.68
C CYS A 239 22.28 3.16 -5.30
N LEU A 240 21.63 3.87 -4.39
CA LEU A 240 21.31 3.37 -3.05
C LEU A 240 20.34 2.18 -3.10
N GLY A 241 19.33 2.22 -3.97
CA GLY A 241 18.34 1.17 -4.10
C GLY A 241 18.94 -0.11 -4.67
N ASN A 242 19.81 0.02 -5.67
CA ASN A 242 20.56 -1.09 -6.22
C ASN A 242 21.54 -1.70 -5.20
N LEU A 243 22.18 -0.86 -4.36
CA LEU A 243 23.03 -1.35 -3.29
C LEU A 243 22.22 -2.11 -2.24
N ALA A 244 21.08 -1.56 -1.81
CA ALA A 244 20.20 -2.22 -0.85
C ALA A 244 19.69 -3.56 -1.40
N ASN A 245 19.24 -3.60 -2.66
CA ASN A 245 18.84 -4.84 -3.31
C ASN A 245 19.98 -5.87 -3.34
N ARG A 246 21.21 -5.46 -3.66
CA ARG A 246 22.36 -6.36 -3.61
C ARG A 246 22.61 -6.92 -2.21
N LEU A 247 22.51 -6.10 -1.17
CA LEU A 247 22.66 -6.57 0.22
C LEU A 247 21.60 -7.62 0.58
N TYR A 248 20.39 -7.50 0.05
CA TYR A 248 19.34 -8.52 0.14
C TYR A 248 19.64 -9.76 -0.70
N ASP A 249 20.01 -9.59 -1.97
CA ASP A 249 20.27 -10.68 -2.92
C ASP A 249 21.47 -11.55 -2.53
N TYR A 250 22.41 -11.02 -1.73
CA TYR A 250 23.55 -11.82 -1.28
C TYR A 250 23.19 -12.96 -0.31
N GLU A 251 21.92 -13.13 0.11
CA GLU A 251 21.41 -14.21 0.98
C GLU A 251 22.19 -14.43 2.30
N ILE A 252 23.25 -13.67 2.57
CA ILE A 252 24.14 -13.87 3.72
C ILE A 252 23.67 -13.05 4.93
N TYR A 253 22.97 -11.93 4.70
CA TYR A 253 22.68 -10.94 5.75
C TYR A 253 21.19 -10.81 6.12
N LEU A 254 20.26 -11.04 5.18
CA LEU A 254 18.83 -10.73 5.36
C LEU A 254 17.92 -11.82 4.77
N GLN A 255 18.18 -13.08 5.12
CA GLN A 255 17.31 -14.19 4.71
C GLN A 255 15.94 -14.05 5.37
N ARG A 256 14.89 -14.35 4.58
CA ARG A 256 13.50 -14.27 5.00
C ARG A 256 12.81 -15.64 4.93
N PRO A 257 13.13 -16.57 5.84
CA PRO A 257 12.69 -17.95 5.71
C PRO A 257 11.17 -18.10 5.85
N VAL A 258 10.48 -17.22 6.59
CA VAL A 258 9.01 -17.30 6.73
C VAL A 258 8.32 -16.74 5.49
N LEU A 259 8.82 -15.63 4.92
CA LEU A 259 8.28 -15.08 3.67
C LEU A 259 8.70 -15.85 2.41
N GLY A 260 9.78 -16.62 2.47
CA GLY A 260 10.30 -17.42 1.37
C GLY A 260 9.68 -18.81 1.22
N CYS A 261 8.88 -19.26 2.20
CA CYS A 261 8.10 -20.50 2.14
C CYS A 261 6.80 -20.31 1.35
#